data_AF-A0A1F0TG20-F1
#
_entry.id   AF-A0A1F0TG20-F1
#
_cell.length_a   1.000
_cell.length_b   1.000
_cell.length_c   1.000
_cell.angle_alpha   90.00
_cell.angle_beta   90.00
_cell.angle_gamma   90.00
#
_symmetry.space_group_name_H-M   'P 1'
#
loop_
_entity.id
_entity.type
_entity.pdbx_description
1 polymer ?
#
loop_
_entity_poly.entity_id
_entity_poly.type
_entity_poly.pdbx_seq_one_letter_code
_entity_poly.pdbx_strand_id
1 'polypeptide(L)'
;MFWNLVRYEFKNVNKWFLALYAAVLSLSVIIGIQGSSLSSTYYQDKGVVMLVFLSLVFGGLVITLSISTLILIIQRFKGSVYDRRGYLTLTLPVSEHQILSAKLLGAFVWSLTSTVVFLFSLYIIISMIQPDAFLSSFAEYMLKNYTDNFWLALISYIFNTLAGILCIYLSISIGQLFNEYRTALAVVAYIAIQVVLGFITLNLRIDFDYNWVLSFEIFKDLILSVGFYLGTYYILKNKVNLQ
;
A
#
# COMPACT_ATOMS: atom_id res chain seq x y z
N MET A 1 -19.37 10.45 -16.21
CA MET A 1 -17.99 10.94 -16.46
C MET A 1 -16.94 10.31 -15.54
N PHE A 2 -17.17 10.23 -14.22
CA PHE A 2 -16.25 9.63 -13.23
C PHE A 2 -15.71 8.22 -13.60
N TRP A 3 -16.59 7.31 -13.98
CA TRP A 3 -16.21 5.92 -14.31
C TRP A 3 -15.26 5.82 -15.51
N ASN A 4 -15.38 6.75 -16.47
CA ASN A 4 -14.46 6.80 -17.61
C ASN A 4 -13.06 7.23 -17.16
N LEU A 5 -12.94 8.22 -16.26
CA LEU A 5 -11.66 8.64 -15.69
C LEU A 5 -10.97 7.50 -14.96
N VAL A 6 -11.71 6.77 -14.12
CA VAL A 6 -11.22 5.59 -13.42
C VAL A 6 -10.72 4.53 -14.41
N ARG A 7 -11.48 4.25 -15.48
CA ARG A 7 -11.06 3.30 -16.53
C ARG A 7 -9.78 3.74 -17.25
N TYR A 8 -9.61 5.02 -17.53
CA TYR A 8 -8.38 5.56 -18.13
C TYR A 8 -7.18 5.43 -17.18
N GLU A 9 -7.38 5.56 -15.87
CA GLU A 9 -6.33 5.26 -14.90
C GLU A 9 -5.93 3.77 -14.98
N PHE A 10 -6.86 2.82 -15.07
CA PHE A 10 -6.46 1.40 -15.17
C PHE A 10 -5.82 1.00 -16.51
N LYS A 11 -6.06 1.75 -17.60
CA LYS A 11 -5.54 1.40 -18.93
C LYS A 11 -4.04 1.68 -19.10
N ASN A 12 -3.51 2.70 -18.43
CA ASN A 12 -2.11 3.13 -18.54
C ASN A 12 -1.25 2.61 -17.38
N VAL A 13 -1.29 1.31 -17.11
CA VAL A 13 -0.46 0.69 -16.08
C VAL A 13 0.82 0.17 -16.73
N ASN A 14 1.96 0.50 -16.14
CA ASN A 14 3.26 0.09 -16.65
C ASN A 14 3.37 -1.44 -16.63
N LYS A 15 3.63 -2.05 -17.80
CA LYS A 15 3.81 -3.50 -17.96
C LYS A 15 4.86 -4.08 -17.00
N TRP A 16 5.89 -3.30 -16.67
CA TRP A 16 6.91 -3.63 -15.68
C TRP A 16 6.35 -3.97 -14.30
N PHE A 17 5.27 -3.31 -13.87
CA PHE A 17 4.66 -3.55 -12.56
C PHE A 17 3.96 -4.91 -12.49
N LEU A 18 3.29 -5.31 -13.58
CA LEU A 18 2.71 -6.65 -13.71
C LEU A 18 3.80 -7.74 -13.77
N ALA A 19 4.93 -7.47 -14.42
CA ALA A 19 6.07 -8.38 -14.44
C ALA A 19 6.63 -8.62 -13.03
N LEU A 20 6.65 -7.58 -12.18
CA LEU A 20 7.08 -7.69 -10.78
C LEU A 20 6.14 -8.61 -9.98
N TYR A 21 4.82 -8.50 -10.16
CA TYR A 21 3.86 -9.42 -9.55
C TYR A 21 4.10 -10.87 -9.98
N ALA A 22 4.30 -11.10 -11.28
CA ALA A 22 4.62 -12.43 -11.78
C ALA A 22 5.93 -12.98 -11.18
N ALA A 23 6.95 -12.15 -11.01
CA ALA A 23 8.23 -12.53 -10.41
C ALA A 23 8.10 -12.93 -8.93
N VAL A 24 7.30 -12.20 -8.14
CA VAL A 24 7.06 -12.53 -6.73
C VAL A 24 6.33 -13.87 -6.61
N LEU A 25 5.32 -14.10 -7.45
CA LEU A 25 4.57 -15.35 -7.46
C LEU A 25 5.42 -16.53 -7.93
N SER A 26 6.20 -16.37 -9.00
CA SER A 26 7.06 -17.46 -9.49
C SER A 26 8.13 -17.85 -8.47
N LEU A 27 8.75 -16.86 -7.81
CA LEU A 27 9.75 -17.12 -6.77
C LEU A 27 9.12 -17.84 -5.56
N SER A 28 7.88 -17.51 -5.20
CA SER A 28 7.17 -18.17 -4.10
C SER A 28 6.98 -19.68 -4.35
N VAL A 29 6.69 -20.08 -5.59
CA VAL A 29 6.58 -21.49 -5.99
C VAL A 29 7.94 -22.18 -5.89
N ILE A 30 9.02 -21.53 -6.36
CA ILE A 30 10.38 -22.09 -6.29
C ILE A 30 10.79 -22.34 -4.82
N ILE A 31 10.49 -21.40 -3.93
CA ILE A 31 10.75 -21.53 -2.49
C ILE A 31 9.91 -22.67 -1.89
N GLY A 32 8.63 -22.76 -2.24
CA GLY A 32 7.75 -23.83 -1.79
C GLY A 32 8.26 -25.22 -2.17
N ILE A 33 8.71 -25.41 -3.42
CA ILE A 33 9.29 -26.68 -3.91
C ILE A 33 10.58 -27.04 -3.15
N GLN A 34 11.46 -26.06 -2.92
CA GLN A 34 12.71 -26.33 -2.20
C GLN A 34 12.48 -26.60 -0.72
N GLY A 35 11.56 -25.88 -0.09
CA GLY A 35 11.21 -26.08 1.32
C GLY A 35 10.57 -27.45 1.57
N SER A 36 9.71 -27.93 0.68
CA SER A 36 9.13 -29.27 0.78
C SER A 36 10.20 -30.37 0.60
N SER A 37 11.11 -30.21 -0.37
CA SER A 37 12.21 -31.16 -0.62
C SER A 37 13.20 -31.29 0.54
N LEU A 38 13.37 -30.22 1.33
CA LEU A 38 14.20 -30.21 2.54
C LEU A 38 13.57 -30.96 3.71
N SER A 39 12.24 -30.92 3.83
CA SER A 39 11.52 -31.66 4.87
C SER A 39 11.61 -33.18 4.69
N SER A 40 11.81 -33.66 3.45
CA SER A 40 11.82 -35.08 3.10
C SER A 40 13.21 -35.73 3.02
N THR A 41 14.31 -34.95 2.98
CA THR A 41 15.63 -35.48 2.60
C THR A 41 16.74 -35.07 3.57
N TYR A 42 17.61 -36.01 3.92
CA TYR A 42 18.69 -35.92 4.93
C TYR A 42 19.87 -34.96 4.57
N TYR A 43 19.80 -34.23 3.44
CA TYR A 43 20.83 -33.27 3.02
C TYR A 43 20.58 -31.88 3.61
N GLN A 44 20.71 -31.76 4.93
CA GLN A 44 20.31 -30.57 5.67
C GLN A 44 21.23 -29.36 5.41
N ASP A 45 22.56 -29.54 5.36
CA ASP A 45 23.47 -28.37 5.35
C ASP A 45 23.45 -27.54 4.06
N LYS A 46 23.50 -28.17 2.88
CA LYS A 46 23.53 -27.43 1.61
C LYS A 46 22.18 -26.87 1.20
N GLY A 47 21.10 -27.58 1.52
CA GLY A 47 19.74 -27.14 1.19
C GLY A 47 19.27 -25.98 2.07
N VAL A 48 19.65 -25.95 3.35
CA VAL A 48 19.31 -24.84 4.26
C VAL A 48 19.96 -23.53 3.80
N VAL A 49 21.23 -23.56 3.37
CA VAL A 49 21.91 -22.36 2.83
C VAL A 49 21.19 -21.82 1.57
N MET A 50 20.74 -22.71 0.67
CA MET A 50 20.00 -22.31 -0.53
C MET A 50 18.62 -21.72 -0.20
N LEU A 51 17.92 -22.28 0.78
CA LEU A 51 16.62 -21.76 1.24
C LEU A 51 16.76 -20.39 1.90
N VAL A 52 17.78 -20.21 2.75
CA VAL A 52 18.08 -18.89 3.35
C VAL A 52 18.36 -17.86 2.25
N PHE A 53 19.17 -18.20 1.26
CA PHE A 53 19.44 -17.31 0.12
C PHE A 53 18.16 -16.93 -0.64
N LEU A 54 17.31 -17.91 -0.97
CA LEU A 54 16.04 -17.64 -1.64
C LEU A 54 15.07 -16.80 -0.80
N SER A 55 15.02 -17.04 0.52
CA SER A 55 14.20 -16.24 1.44
C SER A 55 14.65 -14.77 1.47
N LEU A 56 15.96 -14.53 1.38
CA LEU A 56 16.53 -13.19 1.32
C LEU A 56 16.18 -12.49 -0.01
N VAL A 57 16.29 -13.21 -1.13
CA VAL A 57 15.86 -12.71 -2.45
C VAL A 57 14.37 -12.41 -2.46
N PHE A 58 13.54 -13.26 -1.86
CA PHE A 58 12.10 -13.03 -1.73
C PHE A 58 11.81 -11.79 -0.89
N GLY A 59 12.47 -11.64 0.27
CA GLY A 59 12.38 -10.43 1.09
C GLY A 59 12.74 -9.17 0.29
N GLY A 60 13.82 -9.22 -0.48
CA GLY A 60 14.22 -8.13 -1.39
C GLY A 60 13.16 -7.79 -2.45
N LEU A 61 12.54 -8.81 -3.08
CA LEU A 61 11.45 -8.60 -4.03
C LEU A 61 10.20 -8.01 -3.38
N VAL A 62 9.86 -8.44 -2.17
CA VAL A 62 8.72 -7.89 -1.40
C VAL A 62 8.95 -6.42 -1.11
N ILE A 63 10.15 -6.06 -0.63
CA ILE A 63 10.53 -4.65 -0.41
C ILE A 63 10.44 -3.86 -1.73
N THR A 64 10.93 -4.43 -2.83
CA THR A 64 10.87 -3.79 -4.15
C THR A 64 9.42 -3.59 -4.62
N LEU A 65 8.53 -4.53 -4.36
CA LEU A 65 7.10 -4.46 -4.64
C LEU A 65 6.43 -3.34 -3.81
N SER A 66 6.75 -3.24 -2.52
CA SER A 66 6.30 -2.14 -1.64
C SER A 66 6.81 -0.77 -2.10
N ILE A 67 8.07 -0.66 -2.50
CA ILE A 67 8.62 0.61 -3.03
C ILE A 67 7.98 0.95 -4.38
N SER A 68 7.76 -0.05 -5.24
CA SER A 68 7.16 0.16 -6.56
C SER A 68 5.72 0.63 -6.48
N THR A 69 4.93 0.12 -5.53
CA THR A 69 3.57 0.65 -5.28
C THR A 69 3.58 2.09 -4.84
N LEU A 70 4.48 2.48 -3.92
CA LEU A 70 4.65 3.87 -3.51
C LEU A 70 5.01 4.77 -4.70
N ILE A 71 6.00 4.37 -5.50
CA ILE A 71 6.42 5.12 -6.69
C ILE A 71 5.26 5.27 -7.68
N LEU A 72 4.47 4.21 -7.90
CA LEU A 72 3.31 4.24 -8.78
C LEU A 72 2.27 5.26 -8.31
N ILE A 73 1.95 5.25 -7.01
CA ILE A 73 1.00 6.22 -6.41
C ILE A 73 1.49 7.66 -6.61
N ILE A 74 2.77 7.91 -6.32
CA ILE A 74 3.39 9.25 -6.44
C ILE A 74 3.41 9.71 -7.90
N GLN A 75 3.89 8.87 -8.83
CA GLN A 75 4.02 9.23 -10.25
C GLN A 75 2.65 9.52 -10.88
N ARG A 76 1.62 8.75 -10.54
CA ARG A 76 0.26 8.96 -11.07
C ARG A 76 -0.41 10.21 -10.52
N PHE A 77 -0.13 10.56 -9.28
CA PHE A 77 -0.65 11.80 -8.69
C PHE A 77 0.09 13.01 -9.26
N LYS A 78 1.41 13.04 -9.14
CA LYS A 78 2.24 14.16 -9.62
C LYS A 78 2.13 14.36 -11.13
N GLY A 79 2.26 13.28 -11.92
CA GLY A 79 2.30 13.32 -13.38
C GLY A 79 0.99 13.71 -14.06
N SER A 80 -0.14 13.64 -13.36
CA SER A 80 -1.46 13.95 -13.95
C SER A 80 -2.15 15.15 -13.32
N VAL A 81 -1.73 15.59 -12.13
CA VAL A 81 -2.25 16.81 -11.49
C VAL A 81 -1.30 17.99 -11.66
N TYR A 82 0.01 17.78 -11.54
CA TYR A 82 1.00 18.86 -11.43
C TYR A 82 2.01 18.93 -12.59
N ASP A 83 2.00 17.98 -13.52
CA ASP A 83 2.87 17.99 -14.70
C ASP A 83 2.20 18.71 -15.88
N ARG A 84 2.88 18.86 -17.03
CA ARG A 84 2.37 19.55 -18.24
C ARG A 84 1.01 19.05 -18.75
N ARG A 85 0.64 17.81 -18.42
CA ARG A 85 -0.68 17.21 -18.71
C ARG A 85 -1.77 17.63 -17.72
N GLY A 86 -1.38 18.12 -16.54
CA GLY A 86 -2.23 18.68 -15.49
C GLY A 86 -3.04 19.89 -15.94
N TYR A 87 -2.45 20.74 -16.81
CA TYR A 87 -3.15 21.89 -17.37
C TYR A 87 -4.39 21.45 -18.17
N LEU A 88 -4.27 20.38 -18.96
CA LEU A 88 -5.39 19.82 -19.74
C LEU A 88 -6.44 19.12 -18.86
N THR A 89 -6.03 18.44 -17.78
CA THR A 89 -6.97 17.79 -16.86
C THR A 89 -7.74 18.78 -15.99
N LEU A 90 -7.15 19.94 -15.67
CA LEU A 90 -7.82 21.04 -14.95
C LEU A 90 -8.73 21.89 -15.86
N THR A 91 -8.58 21.81 -17.19
CA THR A 91 -9.48 22.47 -18.15
C THR A 91 -10.67 21.63 -18.59
N LEU A 92 -10.75 20.35 -18.19
CA LEU A 92 -11.95 19.53 -18.43
C LEU A 92 -13.10 20.06 -17.55
N PRO A 93 -14.37 20.01 -18.02
CA PRO A 93 -15.54 20.41 -17.24
C PRO A 93 -15.88 19.34 -16.19
N VAL A 94 -14.90 19.01 -15.34
CA VAL A 94 -14.95 17.96 -14.31
C VAL A 94 -14.43 18.58 -13.03
N SER A 95 -15.20 18.44 -11.94
CA SER A 95 -14.81 19.03 -10.65
C SER A 95 -13.53 18.38 -10.10
N GLU A 96 -12.70 19.18 -9.45
CA GLU A 96 -11.45 18.75 -8.79
C GLU A 96 -11.68 17.58 -7.83
N HIS A 97 -12.85 17.56 -7.15
CA HIS A 97 -13.29 16.46 -6.30
C HIS A 97 -13.40 15.11 -7.04
N GLN A 98 -13.89 15.12 -8.28
CA GLN A 98 -14.02 13.91 -9.09
C GLN A 98 -12.65 13.42 -9.57
N ILE A 99 -11.72 14.33 -9.86
CA ILE A 99 -10.34 13.98 -10.26
C ILE A 99 -9.59 13.36 -9.07
N LEU A 100 -9.66 14.00 -7.91
CA LEU A 100 -8.99 13.54 -6.69
C LEU A 100 -9.53 12.17 -6.25
N SER A 101 -10.85 12.00 -6.20
CA SER A 101 -11.47 10.73 -5.81
C SER A 101 -11.20 9.60 -6.81
N ALA A 102 -11.13 9.88 -8.11
CA ALA A 102 -10.78 8.87 -9.12
C ALA A 102 -9.34 8.37 -8.93
N LYS A 103 -8.41 9.26 -8.59
CA LYS A 103 -7.01 8.91 -8.30
C LYS A 103 -6.88 8.11 -7.01
N LEU A 104 -7.60 8.52 -5.98
CA LEU A 104 -7.64 7.84 -4.69
C LEU A 104 -8.12 6.39 -4.87
N LEU A 105 -9.22 6.18 -5.61
CA LEU A 105 -9.71 4.83 -5.94
C LEU A 105 -8.69 4.02 -6.74
N GLY A 106 -8.04 4.63 -7.74
CA GLY A 106 -7.00 3.96 -8.52
C GLY A 106 -5.83 3.50 -7.64
N ALA A 107 -5.28 4.40 -6.83
CA ALA A 107 -4.21 4.10 -5.88
C ALA A 107 -4.62 3.02 -4.88
N PHE A 108 -5.85 3.11 -4.35
CA PHE A 108 -6.40 2.14 -3.42
C PHE A 108 -6.48 0.74 -4.04
N VAL A 109 -7.03 0.60 -5.24
CA VAL A 109 -7.11 -0.71 -5.93
C VAL A 109 -5.73 -1.30 -6.19
N TRP A 110 -4.74 -0.49 -6.59
CA TRP A 110 -3.37 -0.98 -6.81
C TRP A 110 -2.69 -1.40 -5.51
N SER A 111 -2.90 -0.66 -4.42
CA SER A 111 -2.42 -1.05 -3.10
C SER A 111 -3.05 -2.36 -2.61
N LEU A 112 -4.38 -2.52 -2.76
CA LEU A 112 -5.07 -3.77 -2.44
C LEU A 112 -4.53 -4.93 -3.27
N THR A 113 -4.39 -4.76 -4.58
CA THR A 113 -3.87 -5.81 -5.46
C THR A 113 -2.47 -6.24 -5.03
N SER A 114 -1.61 -5.30 -4.67
CA SER A 114 -0.26 -5.58 -4.19
C SER A 114 -0.26 -6.40 -2.91
N THR A 115 -1.19 -6.10 -2.01
CA THR A 115 -1.29 -6.80 -0.72
C THR A 115 -1.86 -8.20 -0.89
N VAL A 116 -2.82 -8.37 -1.80
CA VAL A 116 -3.33 -9.68 -2.20
C VAL A 116 -2.23 -10.52 -2.82
N VAL A 117 -1.41 -9.96 -3.72
CA VAL A 117 -0.27 -10.68 -4.32
C VAL A 117 0.74 -11.12 -3.25
N PHE A 118 1.01 -10.28 -2.26
CA PHE A 118 1.89 -10.61 -1.14
C PHE A 118 1.31 -11.73 -0.24
N LEU A 119 0.03 -11.63 0.14
CA LEU A 119 -0.61 -12.68 0.93
C LEU A 119 -0.69 -14.00 0.16
N PHE A 120 -0.95 -13.92 -1.14
CA PHE A 120 -1.03 -15.10 -2.00
C PHE A 120 0.35 -15.76 -2.19
N SER A 121 1.44 -14.99 -2.27
CA SER A 121 2.78 -15.55 -2.35
C SER A 121 3.18 -16.25 -1.04
N LEU A 122 2.83 -15.70 0.13
CA LEU A 122 2.99 -16.38 1.41
C LEU A 122 2.16 -17.66 1.49
N TYR A 123 0.90 -17.60 1.04
CA TYR A 123 0.02 -18.76 1.00
C TYR A 123 0.62 -19.91 0.18
N ILE A 124 1.16 -19.63 -1.02
CA ILE A 124 1.82 -20.64 -1.86
C ILE A 124 2.99 -21.29 -1.11
N ILE A 125 3.86 -20.49 -0.49
CA ILE A 125 5.03 -21.01 0.23
C ILE A 125 4.61 -21.98 1.34
N ILE A 126 3.67 -21.56 2.19
CA ILE A 126 3.26 -22.36 3.35
C ILE A 126 2.53 -23.63 2.89
N SER A 127 1.60 -23.51 1.94
CA SER A 127 0.84 -24.63 1.41
C SER A 127 1.72 -25.70 0.78
N MET A 128 2.87 -25.35 0.21
CA MET A 128 3.80 -26.32 -0.39
C MET A 128 4.72 -26.96 0.65
N ILE A 129 5.13 -26.24 1.70
CA ILE A 129 6.03 -26.76 2.73
C ILE A 129 5.32 -27.74 3.67
N GLN A 130 4.09 -27.43 4.08
CA GLN A 130 3.30 -28.24 5.01
C GLN A 130 1.82 -28.30 4.58
N PRO A 131 1.46 -29.15 3.60
CA PRO A 131 0.10 -29.24 3.09
C PRO A 131 -0.93 -29.66 4.15
N ASP A 132 -0.56 -30.57 5.05
CA ASP A 132 -1.48 -31.16 6.03
C ASP A 132 -1.74 -30.28 7.27
N ALA A 133 -0.74 -29.50 7.68
CA ALA A 133 -0.84 -28.61 8.84
C ALA A 133 -1.60 -27.32 8.51
N PHE A 134 -1.57 -26.87 7.25
CA PHE A 134 -2.15 -25.58 6.88
C PHE A 134 -3.68 -25.61 6.91
N LEU A 135 -4.34 -26.58 6.28
CA LEU A 135 -5.81 -26.61 6.22
C LEU A 135 -6.45 -26.80 7.61
N SER A 136 -5.83 -27.62 8.46
CA SER A 136 -6.31 -27.89 9.82
C SER A 136 -6.00 -26.74 10.78
N SER A 137 -4.74 -26.29 10.83
CA SER A 137 -4.31 -25.26 11.78
C SER A 137 -4.72 -23.85 11.37
N PHE A 138 -4.77 -23.54 10.07
CA PHE A 138 -5.22 -22.23 9.59
C PHE A 138 -6.73 -22.09 9.76
N ALA A 139 -7.52 -23.13 9.48
CA ALA A 139 -8.95 -23.11 9.74
C ALA A 139 -9.23 -22.94 11.23
N GLU A 140 -8.57 -23.70 12.11
CA GLU A 140 -8.72 -23.55 13.57
C GLU A 140 -8.23 -22.20 14.08
N TYR A 141 -7.08 -21.70 13.61
CA TYR A 141 -6.54 -20.40 14.04
C TYR A 141 -7.40 -19.23 13.58
N MET A 142 -7.90 -19.27 12.34
CA MET A 142 -8.82 -18.26 11.81
C MET A 142 -10.20 -18.34 12.47
N LEU A 143 -10.72 -19.56 12.72
CA LEU A 143 -12.00 -19.77 13.42
C LEU A 143 -11.93 -19.37 14.90
N LYS A 144 -10.78 -19.54 15.56
CA LYS A 144 -10.65 -19.34 17.01
C LYS A 144 -10.21 -17.93 17.39
N ASN A 145 -9.36 -17.27 16.59
CA ASN A 145 -8.80 -15.96 16.94
C ASN A 145 -9.39 -14.78 16.14
N TYR A 146 -9.97 -15.04 14.96
CA TYR A 146 -10.33 -13.96 14.03
C TYR A 146 -11.81 -13.85 13.71
N THR A 147 -12.69 -14.82 13.98
CA THR A 147 -14.12 -14.71 13.60
C THR A 147 -14.80 -13.48 14.16
N ASP A 148 -14.48 -13.12 15.41
CA ASP A 148 -15.18 -12.02 16.10
C ASP A 148 -14.62 -10.64 15.70
N ASN A 149 -13.34 -10.57 15.29
CA ASN A 149 -12.63 -9.29 15.07
C ASN A 149 -12.13 -9.10 13.62
N PHE A 150 -12.33 -10.07 12.73
CA PHE A 150 -11.88 -10.02 11.33
C PHE A 150 -12.44 -8.80 10.60
N TRP A 151 -13.75 -8.52 10.78
CA TRP A 151 -14.40 -7.37 10.17
C TRP A 151 -13.81 -6.04 10.67
N LEU A 152 -13.53 -5.94 11.96
CA LEU A 152 -12.94 -4.74 12.56
C LEU A 152 -11.52 -4.50 12.03
N ALA A 153 -10.71 -5.56 11.96
CA ALA A 153 -9.36 -5.51 11.40
C ALA A 153 -9.37 -5.14 9.91
N LEU A 154 -10.30 -5.71 9.13
CA LEU A 154 -10.46 -5.39 7.72
C LEU A 154 -10.82 -3.91 7.51
N ILE A 155 -11.74 -3.39 8.33
CA ILE A 155 -12.15 -1.98 8.28
C ILE A 155 -10.96 -1.07 8.66
N SER A 156 -10.25 -1.37 9.75
CA SER A 156 -9.04 -0.63 10.14
C SER A 156 -8.02 -0.58 9.00
N TYR A 157 -7.75 -1.72 8.38
CA TYR A 157 -6.83 -1.81 7.24
C TYR A 157 -7.24 -0.92 6.05
N ILE A 158 -8.53 -0.90 5.71
CA ILE A 158 -9.07 -0.05 4.62
C ILE A 158 -8.90 1.44 4.95
N PHE A 159 -9.25 1.86 6.17
CA PHE A 159 -9.11 3.26 6.56
C PHE A 159 -7.65 3.70 6.64
N ASN A 160 -6.77 2.82 7.13
CA ASN A 160 -5.35 3.08 7.23
C ASN A 160 -4.70 3.28 5.86
N THR A 161 -5.01 2.40 4.90
CA THR A 161 -4.50 2.51 3.52
C THR A 161 -5.01 3.78 2.84
N LEU A 162 -6.29 4.14 3.03
CA LEU A 162 -6.85 5.40 2.51
C LEU A 162 -6.17 6.63 3.12
N ALA A 163 -6.00 6.66 4.45
CA ALA A 163 -5.33 7.75 5.15
C ALA A 163 -3.87 7.89 4.72
N GLY A 164 -3.16 6.77 4.52
CA GLY A 164 -1.79 6.75 4.00
C GLY A 164 -1.67 7.33 2.59
N ILE A 165 -2.55 6.93 1.66
CA ILE A 165 -2.57 7.48 0.29
C ILE A 165 -2.83 8.99 0.33
N LEU A 166 -3.80 9.44 1.15
CA LEU A 166 -4.11 10.86 1.31
C LEU A 166 -2.97 11.65 1.95
N CYS A 167 -2.25 11.06 2.90
CA CYS A 167 -1.05 11.66 3.49
C CYS A 167 0.03 11.90 2.43
N ILE A 168 0.24 10.93 1.53
CA ILE A 168 1.17 11.08 0.39
C ILE A 168 0.70 12.23 -0.52
N TYR A 169 -0.58 12.28 -0.87
CA TYR A 169 -1.13 13.34 -1.71
C TYR A 169 -0.96 14.72 -1.09
N LEU A 170 -1.26 14.87 0.19
CA LEU A 170 -1.07 16.12 0.92
C LEU A 170 0.40 16.53 0.95
N SER A 171 1.30 15.59 1.22
CA SER A 171 2.74 15.86 1.24
C SER A 171 3.24 16.35 -0.13
N ILE A 172 2.77 15.74 -1.22
CA ILE A 172 3.07 16.20 -2.58
C ILE A 172 2.50 17.60 -2.82
N SER A 173 1.25 17.85 -2.45
CA SER A 173 0.62 19.16 -2.61
C SER A 173 1.36 20.25 -1.82
N ILE A 174 1.80 19.98 -0.58
CA ILE A 174 2.64 20.89 0.20
C ILE A 174 3.96 21.17 -0.51
N GLY A 175 4.64 20.14 -1.02
CA GLY A 175 5.90 20.33 -1.75
C GLY A 175 5.76 21.19 -3.01
N GLN A 176 4.59 21.18 -3.66
CA GLN A 176 4.31 22.01 -4.84
C GLN A 176 4.04 23.49 -4.51
N LEU A 177 3.80 23.86 -3.25
CA LEU A 177 3.64 25.26 -2.85
C LEU A 177 4.94 26.06 -2.96
N PHE A 178 6.08 25.39 -2.99
CA PHE A 178 7.40 26.00 -3.08
C PHE A 178 7.88 26.03 -4.54
N ASN A 179 8.63 27.08 -4.90
CA ASN A 179 9.12 27.20 -6.28
C ASN A 179 10.32 26.29 -6.56
N GLU A 180 11.20 26.11 -5.58
CA GLU A 180 12.42 25.28 -5.68
C GLU A 180 12.29 23.96 -4.90
N TYR A 181 13.05 22.94 -5.31
CA TYR A 181 13.16 21.64 -4.62
C TYR A 181 11.82 20.95 -4.28
N ARG A 182 10.79 21.13 -5.12
CA ARG A 182 9.41 20.65 -4.90
C ARG A 182 9.32 19.19 -4.45
N THR A 183 10.13 18.31 -5.02
CA THR A 183 10.16 16.89 -4.66
C THR A 183 10.81 16.63 -3.31
N ALA A 184 11.90 17.33 -2.99
CA ALA A 184 12.58 17.16 -1.70
C ALA A 184 11.70 17.69 -0.56
N LEU A 185 11.06 18.84 -0.76
CA LEU A 185 10.15 19.41 0.24
C LEU A 185 8.90 18.55 0.45
N ALA A 186 8.40 17.87 -0.59
CA ALA A 186 7.32 16.89 -0.43
C ALA A 186 7.74 15.70 0.47
N VAL A 187 8.98 15.20 0.30
CA VAL A 187 9.52 14.11 1.13
C VAL A 187 9.71 14.58 2.57
N VAL A 188 10.24 15.78 2.78
CA VAL A 188 10.40 16.36 4.13
C VAL A 188 9.04 16.54 4.80
N ALA A 189 8.03 17.04 4.09
CA ALA A 189 6.67 17.18 4.61
C ALA A 189 6.09 15.81 5.03
N TYR A 190 6.28 14.77 4.20
CA TYR A 190 5.85 13.42 4.54
C TYR A 190 6.52 12.90 5.81
N ILE A 191 7.84 13.04 5.92
CA ILE A 191 8.59 12.62 7.11
C ILE A 191 8.10 13.38 8.35
N ALA A 192 7.91 14.70 8.26
CA ALA A 192 7.43 15.51 9.37
C ALA A 192 6.05 15.05 9.87
N ILE A 193 5.11 14.80 8.95
CA ILE A 193 3.78 14.29 9.29
C ILE A 193 3.90 12.92 9.97
N GLN A 194 4.71 12.01 9.41
CA GLN A 194 4.91 10.68 9.97
C GLN A 194 5.54 10.71 11.36
N VAL A 195 6.51 11.60 11.61
CA VAL A 195 7.11 11.78 12.93
C VAL A 195 6.08 12.28 13.95
N VAL A 196 5.26 13.25 13.57
CA VAL A 196 4.19 13.78 14.45
C VAL A 196 3.17 12.69 14.76
N LEU A 197 2.72 11.93 13.75
CA LEU A 197 1.79 10.81 13.94
C LEU A 197 2.41 9.71 14.81
N GLY A 198 3.68 9.37 14.58
CA GLY A 198 4.41 8.40 15.39
C GLY A 198 4.48 8.82 16.85
N PHE A 199 4.80 10.10 17.11
CA PHE A 199 4.84 10.65 18.46
C PHE A 199 3.47 10.60 19.14
N ILE A 200 2.40 11.00 18.45
CA ILE A 200 1.02 10.92 18.98
C ILE A 200 0.67 9.48 19.35
N THR A 201 0.97 8.53 18.47
CA THR A 201 0.63 7.12 18.66
C THR A 201 1.42 6.50 19.82
N LEU A 202 2.68 6.89 19.98
CA LEU A 202 3.55 6.40 21.05
C LEU A 202 3.17 6.95 22.44
N ASN A 203 2.72 8.21 22.50
CA ASN A 203 2.27 8.83 23.76
C ASN A 203 0.85 8.41 24.15
N LEU A 204 0.01 8.05 23.18
CA LEU A 204 -1.33 7.49 23.42
C LEU A 204 -1.27 5.97 23.59
N ARG A 205 -0.27 5.45 24.32
CA ARG A 205 -0.18 4.01 24.61
C ARG A 205 -1.35 3.60 25.51
N ILE A 206 -2.44 3.26 24.85
CA ILE A 206 -3.70 2.78 25.35
C ILE A 206 -3.45 1.29 25.64
N ASP A 207 -3.09 0.94 26.88
CA ASP A 207 -3.03 -0.45 27.37
C ASP A 207 -4.48 -0.97 27.53
N PHE A 208 -5.20 -1.15 26.42
CA PHE A 208 -6.56 -1.70 26.38
C PHE A 208 -6.61 -2.94 25.49
N ASP A 209 -7.72 -3.68 25.58
CA ASP A 209 -8.04 -4.82 24.71
C ASP A 209 -7.83 -4.51 23.21
N TYR A 210 -7.45 -5.54 22.45
CA TYR A 210 -7.16 -5.46 21.01
C TYR A 210 -8.23 -4.71 20.19
N ASN A 211 -9.51 -4.88 20.54
CA ASN A 211 -10.64 -4.24 19.85
C ASN A 211 -10.73 -2.73 20.09
N TRP A 212 -10.33 -2.27 21.28
CA TRP A 212 -10.28 -0.84 21.59
C TRP A 212 -9.17 -0.16 20.81
N VAL A 213 -8.02 -0.81 20.68
CA VAL A 213 -6.91 -0.32 19.86
C VAL A 213 -7.35 -0.16 18.40
N LEU A 214 -7.95 -1.20 17.82
CA LEU A 214 -8.44 -1.16 16.43
C LEU A 214 -9.52 -0.09 16.21
N SER A 215 -10.46 0.06 17.14
CA SER A 215 -11.52 1.07 17.03
C SER A 215 -10.97 2.50 17.11
N PHE A 216 -9.98 2.73 17.98
CA PHE A 216 -9.30 4.01 18.09
C PHE A 216 -8.50 4.34 16.82
N GLU A 217 -7.80 3.36 16.24
CA GLU A 217 -7.10 3.52 14.97
C GLU A 217 -8.05 3.91 13.84
N ILE A 218 -9.20 3.24 13.71
CA ILE A 218 -10.23 3.59 12.73
C ILE A 218 -10.67 5.04 12.89
N PHE A 219 -10.96 5.46 14.13
CA PHE A 219 -11.42 6.82 14.40
C PHE A 219 -10.37 7.87 14.05
N LYS A 220 -9.11 7.64 14.45
CA LYS A 220 -7.96 8.47 14.11
C LYS A 220 -7.79 8.58 12.59
N ASP A 221 -7.79 7.45 11.88
CA ASP A 221 -7.56 7.40 10.44
C ASP A 221 -8.70 8.04 9.65
N LEU A 222 -9.94 7.98 10.16
CA LEU A 222 -11.09 8.69 9.60
C LEU A 222 -10.91 10.21 9.70
N ILE A 223 -10.52 10.73 10.87
CA ILE A 223 -10.24 12.16 11.08
C ILE A 223 -9.10 12.61 10.17
N LEU A 224 -8.01 11.85 10.11
CA LEU A 224 -6.85 12.16 9.26
C LEU A 224 -7.22 12.15 7.78
N SER A 225 -8.00 11.17 7.34
CA SER A 225 -8.50 11.09 5.97
C SER A 225 -9.28 12.34 5.57
N VAL A 226 -10.21 12.80 6.42
CA VAL A 226 -10.97 14.05 6.17
C VAL A 226 -10.03 15.26 6.14
N GLY A 227 -9.13 15.39 7.11
CA GLY A 227 -8.18 16.50 7.18
C GLY A 227 -7.23 16.56 5.97
N PHE A 228 -6.70 15.41 5.56
CA PHE A 228 -5.79 15.32 4.42
C PHE A 228 -6.51 15.56 3.08
N TYR A 229 -7.76 15.10 2.94
CA TYR A 229 -8.58 15.37 1.77
C TYR A 229 -8.91 16.86 1.65
N LEU A 230 -9.32 17.51 2.74
CA LEU A 230 -9.60 18.95 2.73
C LEU A 230 -8.34 19.78 2.49
N GLY A 231 -7.22 19.39 3.10
CA GLY A 231 -5.93 20.06 2.90
C GLY A 231 -5.42 19.97 1.46
N THR A 232 -5.49 18.78 0.85
CA THR A 232 -5.15 18.59 -0.57
C THR A 232 -6.06 19.42 -1.47
N TYR A 233 -7.38 19.37 -1.25
CA TYR A 233 -8.36 20.13 -2.03
C TYR A 233 -8.12 21.64 -1.94
N TYR A 234 -7.89 22.17 -0.74
CA TYR A 234 -7.64 23.60 -0.54
C TYR A 234 -6.39 24.07 -1.28
N ILE A 235 -5.29 23.31 -1.24
CA ILE A 235 -4.05 23.63 -1.95
C ILE A 235 -4.27 23.60 -3.47
N LEU A 236 -5.03 22.60 -3.95
CA LEU A 236 -5.37 22.45 -5.37
C LEU A 236 -6.23 23.60 -5.90
N LYS A 237 -7.12 24.15 -5.08
CA LYS A 237 -8.03 25.23 -5.48
C LYS A 237 -7.38 26.61 -5.44
N ASN A 238 -6.54 26.89 -4.43
CA ASN A 238 -6.07 28.25 -4.15
C ASN A 238 -4.62 28.55 -4.59
N LYS A 239 -3.74 27.55 -4.78
CA LYS A 239 -2.29 27.79 -4.91
C LYS A 239 -1.53 26.84 -5.84
N VAL A 240 -2.13 26.42 -6.96
CA VAL A 240 -1.33 25.69 -7.96
C VAL A 240 -0.55 26.71 -8.80
N ASN A 241 0.69 26.98 -8.41
CA ASN A 241 1.69 27.58 -9.29
C ASN A 241 1.95 26.58 -10.43
N LEU A 242 1.16 26.66 -11.50
CA LEU A 242 1.35 25.88 -12.74
C LEU A 242 2.43 26.50 -13.65
N GLN A 243 3.41 27.22 -13.07
CA GLN A 243 4.60 27.70 -13.78
C GLN A 243 5.77 26.75 -13.55
#